data_AF-A0A2N1UHW7-F1
#
_entry.id   AF-A0A2N1UHW7-F1
#
_cell.length_a   1.000
_cell.length_b   1.000
_cell.length_c   1.000
_cell.angle_alpha   90.00
_cell.angle_beta   90.00
_cell.angle_gamma   90.00
#
_symmetry.space_group_name_H-M   'P 1'
#
loop_
_entity.id
_entity.type
_entity.pdbx_description
1 polymer ?
#
loop_
_entity_poly.entity_id
_entity_poly.type
_entity_poly.pdbx_seq_one_letter_code
_entity_poly.pdbx_strand_id
1 'polypeptide(L)'
;MKTATERIYETMTKNSKRHLRKKPAGDRFFKGWRRRHPIFLFLAVFAVLMGLFYGFAVFTPFYKRDFLLSYLPFNARVSGAILGFFGQDITVAGRTISSPDFSVEVYSGCDGIEPIALFVCAVLAFPAPFLRKLPGIIAGTLLLAILNFVRVVSLFGVGVYFPKAFLFMHLDVWQALFIFFAVLFWIVWLRWAAQNQISTQHVSS
;
A
#
# COMPACT_ATOMS: atom_id res chain seq x y z
N MET A 1 -64.33 6.50 23.89
CA MET A 1 -63.87 5.39 24.76
C MET A 1 -63.24 4.33 23.87
N LYS A 2 -61.91 4.12 23.92
CA LYS A 2 -61.23 3.21 22.97
C LYS A 2 -61.68 1.75 23.18
N THR A 3 -61.97 1.06 22.10
CA THR A 3 -62.43 -0.35 22.10
C THR A 3 -61.30 -1.28 22.56
N ALA A 4 -61.64 -2.48 23.04
CA ALA A 4 -60.64 -3.45 23.54
C ALA A 4 -59.58 -3.80 22.48
N THR A 5 -59.98 -3.86 21.21
CA THR A 5 -59.10 -4.13 20.07
C THR A 5 -58.09 -3.01 19.82
N GLU A 6 -58.48 -1.74 19.96
CA GLU A 6 -57.56 -0.59 19.82
C GLU A 6 -56.49 -0.57 20.91
N ARG A 7 -56.84 -0.96 22.15
CA ARG A 7 -55.86 -1.04 23.25
C ARG A 7 -54.85 -2.16 23.03
N ILE A 8 -55.27 -3.28 22.44
CA ILE A 8 -54.37 -4.40 22.12
C ILE A 8 -53.38 -4.00 21.01
N TYR A 9 -53.85 -3.34 19.95
CA TYR A 9 -52.99 -2.82 18.88
C TYR A 9 -52.01 -1.74 19.37
N GLU A 10 -52.45 -0.81 20.23
CA GLU A 10 -51.54 0.16 20.86
C GLU A 10 -50.49 -0.51 21.76
N THR A 11 -50.86 -1.56 22.49
CA THR A 11 -49.94 -2.26 23.39
C THR A 11 -48.89 -3.06 22.61
N MET A 12 -49.29 -3.73 21.52
CA MET A 12 -48.38 -4.50 20.65
C MET A 12 -47.42 -3.59 19.87
N THR A 13 -47.88 -2.45 19.35
CA THR A 13 -47.02 -1.49 18.62
C THR A 13 -46.02 -0.80 19.56
N LYS A 14 -46.42 -0.51 20.80
CA LYS A 14 -45.53 0.10 21.80
C LYS A 14 -44.45 -0.86 22.30
N ASN A 15 -44.75 -2.16 22.38
CA ASN A 15 -43.79 -3.18 22.82
C ASN A 15 -42.80 -3.56 21.70
N SER A 16 -43.24 -3.59 20.43
CA SER A 16 -42.38 -3.82 19.26
C SER A 16 -41.28 -2.74 19.10
N LYS A 17 -41.63 -1.47 19.37
CA LYS A 17 -40.65 -0.35 19.34
C LYS A 17 -39.59 -0.41 20.45
N ARG A 18 -39.84 -1.10 21.56
CA ARG A 18 -38.85 -1.27 22.64
C ARG A 18 -37.77 -2.31 22.33
N HIS A 19 -38.06 -3.27 21.44
CA HIS A 19 -37.12 -4.31 21.02
C HIS A 19 -36.24 -3.92 19.81
N LEU A 20 -36.50 -2.77 19.17
CA LEU A 20 -35.65 -2.25 18.11
C LEU A 20 -34.38 -1.60 18.69
N ARG A 21 -33.39 -2.46 18.97
CA ARG A 21 -31.93 -2.20 19.07
C ARG A 21 -31.53 -0.94 19.86
N LYS A 22 -31.43 -1.08 21.19
CA LYS A 22 -30.40 -0.31 21.93
C LYS A 22 -29.02 -0.74 21.40
N LYS A 23 -28.42 0.05 20.50
CA LYS A 23 -27.01 -0.13 20.13
C LYS A 23 -26.14 -0.01 21.40
N PRO A 24 -25.18 -0.91 21.63
CA PRO A 24 -24.37 -0.89 22.84
C PRO A 24 -23.67 0.48 22.98
N ALA A 25 -23.63 1.01 24.20
CA ALA A 25 -23.08 2.34 24.47
C ALA A 25 -21.61 2.48 24.01
N GLY A 26 -20.86 1.37 23.95
CA GLY A 26 -19.51 1.30 23.39
C GLY A 26 -19.42 1.79 21.94
N ASP A 27 -20.39 1.46 21.09
CA ASP A 27 -20.40 1.86 19.67
C ASP A 27 -20.47 3.38 19.49
N ARG A 28 -21.08 4.10 20.43
CA ARG A 28 -21.17 5.56 20.40
C ARG A 28 -19.88 6.24 20.82
N PHE A 29 -19.14 5.65 21.77
CA PHE A 29 -17.87 6.18 22.24
C PHE A 29 -16.77 6.04 21.17
N PHE A 30 -16.64 4.85 20.56
CA PHE A 30 -15.70 4.63 19.45
C PHE A 30 -16.04 5.47 18.20
N LYS A 31 -17.33 5.73 17.92
CA LYS A 31 -17.74 6.66 16.85
C LYS A 31 -17.40 8.12 17.14
N GLY A 32 -17.49 8.56 18.40
CA GLY A 32 -17.22 9.94 18.80
C GLY A 32 -15.72 10.28 18.76
N TRP A 33 -14.86 9.37 19.22
CA TRP A 33 -13.41 9.55 19.20
C TRP A 33 -12.84 9.54 17.77
N ARG A 34 -13.31 8.63 16.92
CA ARG A 34 -12.95 8.55 15.50
C ARG A 34 -13.29 9.82 14.69
N ARG A 35 -14.23 10.65 15.17
CA ARG A 35 -14.59 11.94 14.55
C ARG A 35 -13.69 13.11 14.99
N ARG A 36 -13.05 13.03 16.17
CA ARG A 36 -12.23 14.13 16.72
C ARG A 36 -10.74 14.01 16.38
N HIS A 37 -10.23 12.80 16.12
CA HIS A 37 -8.81 12.56 15.83
C HIS A 37 -8.55 11.61 14.63
N PRO A 38 -9.03 11.94 13.42
CA PRO A 38 -8.90 11.07 12.25
C PRO A 38 -7.43 10.82 11.86
N ILE A 39 -6.55 11.81 12.06
CA ILE A 39 -5.12 11.73 11.75
C ILE A 39 -4.41 10.75 12.70
N PHE A 40 -4.66 10.83 14.01
CA PHE A 40 -4.04 9.92 14.97
C PHE A 40 -4.45 8.47 14.74
N LEU A 41 -5.72 8.22 14.41
CA LEU A 41 -6.18 6.88 14.06
C LEU A 41 -5.49 6.37 12.79
N PHE A 42 -5.38 7.21 11.75
CA PHE A 42 -4.63 6.86 10.54
C PHE A 42 -3.20 6.47 10.86
N LEU A 43 -2.48 7.32 11.61
CA LEU A 43 -1.08 7.09 11.99
C LEU A 43 -0.92 5.82 12.84
N ALA A 44 -1.81 5.58 13.80
CA ALA A 44 -1.77 4.38 14.64
C ALA A 44 -2.01 3.11 13.81
N VAL A 45 -3.04 3.09 12.94
CA VAL A 45 -3.30 1.94 12.06
C VAL A 45 -2.14 1.71 11.09
N PHE A 46 -1.62 2.78 10.49
CA PHE A 46 -0.46 2.73 9.61
C PHE A 46 0.76 2.14 10.32
N ALA A 47 1.08 2.62 11.53
CA ALA A 47 2.20 2.13 12.32
C ALA A 47 2.04 0.66 12.70
N VAL A 48 0.83 0.23 13.07
CA VAL A 48 0.54 -1.18 13.35
C VAL A 48 0.71 -2.03 12.10
N LEU A 49 0.19 -1.61 10.94
CA LEU A 49 0.34 -2.34 9.69
C LEU A 49 1.82 -2.46 9.25
N MET A 50 2.59 -1.38 9.37
CA MET A 50 4.03 -1.41 9.10
C MET A 50 4.79 -2.28 10.11
N GLY A 51 4.42 -2.22 11.38
CA GLY A 51 4.98 -3.10 12.41
C GLY A 51 4.70 -4.57 12.13
N LEU A 52 3.49 -4.90 11.65
CA LEU A 52 3.14 -6.25 11.21
C LEU A 52 3.92 -6.67 9.97
N PHE A 53 4.10 -5.79 8.98
CA PHE A 53 4.91 -6.06 7.80
C PHE A 53 6.37 -6.38 8.19
N TYR A 54 7.01 -5.54 9.02
CA TYR A 54 8.37 -5.78 9.47
C TYR A 54 8.48 -7.00 10.38
N GLY A 55 7.51 -7.19 11.29
CA GLY A 55 7.44 -8.39 12.11
C GLY A 55 7.36 -9.65 11.26
N PHE A 56 6.49 -9.67 10.25
CA PHE A 56 6.41 -10.77 9.29
C PHE A 56 7.74 -10.98 8.56
N ALA A 57 8.34 -9.92 8.02
CA ALA A 57 9.61 -9.97 7.29
C ALA A 57 10.79 -10.48 8.13
N VAL A 58 10.80 -10.18 9.43
CA VAL A 58 11.87 -10.58 10.36
C VAL A 58 11.66 -11.99 10.90
N PHE A 59 10.46 -12.29 11.41
CA PHE A 59 10.18 -13.51 12.17
C PHE A 59 9.74 -14.69 11.31
N THR A 60 9.36 -14.48 10.05
CA THR A 60 8.86 -15.55 9.20
C THR A 60 9.98 -16.07 8.29
N PRO A 61 10.49 -17.31 8.48
CA PRO A 61 11.56 -17.85 7.65
C PRO A 61 11.18 -17.91 6.17
N PHE A 62 9.90 -18.15 5.88
CA PHE A 62 9.34 -18.15 4.52
C PHE A 62 9.62 -16.86 3.74
N TYR A 63 9.53 -15.69 4.40
CA TYR A 63 9.79 -14.41 3.74
C TYR A 63 11.22 -14.35 3.18
N LYS A 64 12.20 -14.77 3.98
CA LYS A 64 13.61 -14.72 3.58
C LYS A 64 14.02 -15.90 2.68
N ARG A 65 13.54 -17.11 2.98
CA ARG A 65 13.99 -18.35 2.33
C ARG A 65 13.25 -18.67 1.04
N ASP A 66 11.98 -18.32 0.93
CA ASP A 66 11.18 -18.72 -0.23
C ASP A 66 10.86 -17.49 -1.09
N PHE A 67 10.29 -16.45 -0.46
CA PHE A 67 9.85 -15.26 -1.17
C PHE A 67 11.03 -14.43 -1.70
N LEU A 68 11.95 -13.97 -0.85
CA LEU A 68 13.09 -13.16 -1.29
C LEU A 68 14.04 -13.92 -2.23
N LEU A 69 14.28 -15.22 -2.00
CA LEU A 69 15.13 -16.03 -2.89
C LEU A 69 14.55 -16.16 -4.30
N SER A 70 13.22 -16.06 -4.45
CA SER A 70 12.57 -16.09 -5.77
C SER A 70 12.42 -14.68 -6.37
N TYR A 71 12.10 -13.70 -5.53
CA TYR A 71 11.79 -12.34 -5.96
C TYR A 71 13.02 -11.54 -6.42
N LEU A 72 14.16 -11.68 -5.74
CA LEU A 72 15.38 -10.97 -6.11
C LEU A 72 15.92 -11.41 -7.49
N PRO A 73 16.04 -12.72 -7.79
CA PRO A 73 16.39 -13.16 -9.14
C PRO A 73 15.37 -12.78 -10.20
N PHE A 74 14.07 -12.77 -9.87
CA PHE A 74 13.04 -12.28 -10.79
C PHE A 74 13.28 -10.80 -11.15
N ASN A 75 13.53 -9.95 -10.14
CA ASN A 75 13.86 -8.55 -10.38
C ASN A 75 15.11 -8.37 -11.25
N ALA A 76 16.16 -9.15 -10.97
CA ALA A 76 17.41 -9.11 -11.73
C ALA A 76 17.19 -9.53 -13.19
N ARG A 77 16.40 -10.58 -13.44
CA ARG A 77 16.07 -11.07 -14.79
C ARG A 77 15.28 -10.06 -15.59
N VAL A 78 14.24 -9.47 -15.01
CA VAL A 78 13.41 -8.46 -15.70
C VAL A 78 14.25 -7.21 -16.00
N SER A 79 15.01 -6.72 -15.03
CA SER A 79 15.87 -5.55 -15.22
C SER A 79 16.96 -5.81 -16.25
N GLY A 80 17.59 -6.99 -16.21
CA GLY A 80 18.57 -7.41 -17.20
C GLY A 80 18.00 -7.56 -18.60
N ALA A 81 16.78 -8.08 -18.75
CA ALA A 81 16.08 -8.13 -20.02
C ALA A 81 15.79 -6.73 -20.59
N ILE A 82 15.40 -5.78 -19.73
CA ILE A 82 15.20 -4.38 -20.14
C ILE A 82 16.54 -3.76 -20.59
N LEU A 83 17.62 -3.98 -19.86
CA LEU A 83 18.96 -3.48 -20.23
C LEU A 83 19.45 -4.10 -21.55
N GLY A 84 19.25 -5.41 -21.73
CA GLY A 84 19.58 -6.10 -22.98
C GLY A 84 18.76 -5.58 -24.17
N PHE A 85 17.49 -5.22 -23.96
CA PHE A 85 16.67 -4.56 -24.97
C PHE A 85 17.24 -3.19 -25.39
N PHE A 86 17.91 -2.47 -24.47
CA PHE A 86 18.64 -1.24 -24.77
C PHE A 86 20.05 -1.48 -25.34
N GLY A 87 20.40 -2.71 -25.73
CA GLY A 87 21.64 -3.04 -26.42
C GLY A 87 22.86 -3.23 -25.51
N GLN A 88 22.65 -3.38 -24.20
CA GLN A 88 23.74 -3.70 -23.26
C GLN A 88 24.07 -5.20 -23.32
N ASP A 89 25.36 -5.53 -23.25
CA ASP A 89 25.81 -6.93 -23.12
C ASP A 89 25.62 -7.39 -21.67
N ILE A 90 24.47 -7.98 -21.39
CA ILE A 90 24.04 -8.32 -20.02
C ILE A 90 24.01 -9.83 -19.81
N THR A 91 24.71 -10.26 -18.77
CA THR A 91 24.57 -11.59 -18.18
C THR A 91 23.88 -11.49 -16.83
N VAL A 92 22.83 -12.29 -16.61
CA VAL A 92 22.13 -12.38 -15.32
C VAL A 92 22.38 -13.74 -14.68
N ALA A 93 22.95 -13.74 -13.48
CA ALA A 93 23.21 -14.94 -12.69
C ALA A 93 22.59 -14.79 -11.29
N GLY A 94 21.51 -15.54 -11.02
CA GLY A 94 20.77 -15.39 -9.78
C GLY A 94 20.21 -13.97 -9.62
N ARG A 95 20.70 -13.24 -8.63
CA ARG A 95 20.34 -11.82 -8.35
C ARG A 95 21.35 -10.80 -8.89
N THR A 96 22.37 -11.27 -9.60
CA THR A 96 23.47 -10.45 -10.12
C THR A 96 23.23 -10.12 -11.58
N ILE A 97 23.35 -8.85 -11.93
CA ILE A 97 23.32 -8.33 -13.30
C ILE A 97 24.73 -7.84 -13.61
N SER A 98 25.34 -8.36 -14.69
CA SER A 98 26.71 -8.05 -15.05
C SER A 98 26.84 -7.72 -16.53
N SER A 99 27.80 -6.85 -16.82
CA SER A 99 28.34 -6.52 -18.14
C SER A 99 29.87 -6.55 -18.08
N PRO A 100 30.60 -6.44 -19.20
CA PRO A 100 32.05 -6.33 -19.18
C PRO A 100 32.58 -5.18 -18.31
N ASP A 101 31.83 -4.07 -18.22
CA ASP A 101 32.27 -2.84 -17.56
C ASP A 101 31.75 -2.68 -16.11
N PHE A 102 30.66 -3.37 -15.76
CA PHE A 102 29.99 -3.18 -14.47
C PHE A 102 29.17 -4.39 -14.02
N SER A 103 29.10 -4.60 -12.71
CA SER A 103 28.26 -5.63 -12.09
C SER A 103 27.55 -5.08 -10.86
N VAL A 104 26.27 -5.43 -10.71
CA VAL A 104 25.45 -5.06 -9.55
C VAL A 104 24.61 -6.24 -9.09
N GLU A 105 24.46 -6.37 -7.78
CA GLU A 105 23.57 -7.34 -7.16
C GLU A 105 22.31 -6.67 -6.63
N VAL A 106 21.15 -7.28 -6.91
CA VAL A 106 19.86 -6.84 -6.37
C VAL A 106 19.69 -7.42 -4.97
N TYR A 107 19.88 -6.59 -3.96
CA TYR A 107 19.68 -6.92 -2.54
C TYR A 107 18.34 -6.43 -2.00
N SER A 108 18.00 -6.90 -0.79
CA SER A 108 16.89 -6.35 -0.03
C SER A 108 17.09 -4.84 0.15
N GLY A 109 16.16 -4.02 -0.37
CA GLY A 109 16.26 -2.55 -0.44
C GLY A 109 16.37 -1.99 -1.86
N CYS A 110 16.83 -2.79 -2.84
CA CYS A 110 16.81 -2.46 -4.27
C CYS A 110 15.58 -3.05 -5.00
N ASP A 111 14.79 -3.84 -4.28
CA ASP A 111 13.73 -4.69 -4.81
C ASP A 111 12.35 -4.01 -4.83
N GLY A 112 12.23 -2.82 -4.22
CA GLY A 112 11.02 -2.01 -4.23
C GLY A 112 9.91 -2.46 -3.26
N ILE A 113 10.07 -3.59 -2.55
CA ILE A 113 9.04 -4.12 -1.64
C ILE A 113 8.73 -3.13 -0.52
N GLU A 114 9.74 -2.52 0.10
CA GLU A 114 9.52 -1.64 1.26
C GLU A 114 8.69 -0.39 0.91
N PRO A 115 9.01 0.38 -0.15
CA PRO A 115 8.15 1.48 -0.56
C PRO A 115 6.75 1.06 -1.02
N ILE A 116 6.63 -0.11 -1.67
CA ILE A 116 5.31 -0.68 -2.02
C ILE A 116 4.51 -0.99 -0.75
N ALA A 117 5.14 -1.61 0.25
CA ALA A 117 4.53 -1.92 1.53
C ALA A 117 4.08 -0.66 2.27
N LEU A 118 4.92 0.40 2.28
CA LEU A 118 4.57 1.72 2.81
C LEU A 118 3.32 2.28 2.12
N PHE A 119 3.28 2.28 0.79
CA PHE A 119 2.12 2.73 0.03
C PHE A 119 0.86 1.93 0.34
N VAL A 120 0.94 0.59 0.33
CA VAL A 120 -0.20 -0.30 0.62
C VAL A 120 -0.72 -0.09 2.03
N CYS A 121 0.18 0.02 3.02
CA CYS A 121 -0.20 0.31 4.41
C CYS A 121 -0.89 1.67 4.52
N ALA A 122 -0.44 2.69 3.80
CA ALA A 122 -1.10 4.01 3.78
C ALA A 122 -2.51 3.94 3.18
N VAL A 123 -2.69 3.20 2.08
CA VAL A 123 -4.01 2.97 1.46
C VAL A 123 -4.94 2.19 2.42
N LEU A 124 -4.42 1.16 3.08
CA LEU A 124 -5.18 0.35 4.04
C LEU A 124 -5.55 1.12 5.31
N ALA A 125 -4.68 1.99 5.81
CA ALA A 125 -4.94 2.83 6.97
C ALA A 125 -6.00 3.92 6.70
N PHE A 126 -6.16 4.34 5.44
CA PHE A 126 -7.13 5.37 5.09
C PHE A 126 -8.59 4.89 5.32
N PRO A 127 -9.48 5.72 5.90
CA PRO A 127 -10.85 5.34 6.23
C PRO A 127 -11.79 5.31 5.00
N ALA A 128 -11.43 4.55 3.95
CA ALA A 128 -12.28 4.28 2.79
C ALA A 128 -12.87 2.85 2.80
N PRO A 129 -14.00 2.60 2.11
CA PRO A 129 -14.50 1.25 1.87
C PRO A 129 -13.45 0.37 1.20
N PHE A 130 -13.35 -0.91 1.60
CA PHE A 130 -12.32 -1.82 1.11
C PHE A 130 -12.32 -1.98 -0.42
N LEU A 131 -13.51 -2.03 -1.04
CA LEU A 131 -13.65 -2.11 -2.50
C LEU A 131 -13.04 -0.92 -3.25
N ARG A 132 -12.89 0.24 -2.60
CA ARG A 132 -12.23 1.42 -3.20
C ARG A 132 -10.72 1.45 -2.96
N LYS A 133 -10.25 0.68 -1.98
CA LYS A 133 -8.81 0.51 -1.72
C LYS A 133 -8.18 -0.40 -2.76
N LEU A 134 -8.90 -1.45 -3.20
CA LEU A 134 -8.36 -2.47 -4.08
C LEU A 134 -7.80 -1.92 -5.41
N PRO A 135 -8.50 -1.04 -6.16
CA PRO A 135 -7.94 -0.44 -7.37
C PRO A 135 -6.68 0.39 -7.09
N GLY A 136 -6.65 1.11 -5.96
CA GLY A 136 -5.48 1.89 -5.53
C GLY A 136 -4.29 1.01 -5.18
N ILE A 137 -4.52 -0.07 -4.43
CA ILE A 137 -3.50 -1.05 -4.07
C ILE A 137 -2.92 -1.67 -5.35
N ILE A 138 -3.76 -2.14 -6.27
CA ILE A 138 -3.30 -2.79 -7.51
C ILE A 138 -2.53 -1.78 -8.38
N ALA A 139 -3.14 -0.64 -8.71
CA ALA A 139 -2.54 0.33 -9.61
C ALA A 139 -1.24 0.93 -9.02
N GLY A 140 -1.25 1.31 -7.74
CA GLY A 140 -0.07 1.87 -7.09
C GLY A 140 1.06 0.86 -6.92
N THR A 141 0.75 -0.40 -6.60
CA THR A 141 1.75 -1.47 -6.54
C THR A 141 2.40 -1.69 -7.90
N LEU A 142 1.60 -1.75 -8.97
CA LEU A 142 2.12 -1.90 -10.34
C LEU A 142 3.00 -0.71 -10.75
N LEU A 143 2.55 0.52 -10.50
CA LEU A 143 3.32 1.72 -10.83
C LEU A 143 4.64 1.80 -10.06
N LEU A 144 4.64 1.46 -8.77
CA LEU A 144 5.87 1.42 -7.97
C LEU A 144 6.79 0.26 -8.35
N ALA A 145 6.25 -0.89 -8.75
CA ALA A 145 7.06 -2.00 -9.28
C ALA A 145 7.74 -1.60 -10.61
N ILE A 146 7.02 -0.90 -11.50
CA ILE A 146 7.61 -0.33 -12.73
C ILE A 146 8.70 0.67 -12.38
N LEU A 147 8.44 1.57 -11.42
CA LEU A 147 9.44 2.53 -10.94
C LEU A 147 10.69 1.83 -10.38
N ASN A 148 10.53 0.67 -9.73
CA ASN A 148 11.67 -0.14 -9.28
C ASN A 148 12.53 -0.64 -10.45
N PHE A 149 11.92 -1.12 -11.53
CA PHE A 149 12.69 -1.52 -12.72
C PHE A 149 13.43 -0.33 -13.34
N VAL A 150 12.78 0.84 -13.45
CA VAL A 150 13.44 2.06 -13.92
C VAL A 150 14.62 2.44 -13.02
N ARG A 151 14.47 2.31 -11.70
CA ARG A 151 15.55 2.52 -10.73
C ARG A 151 16.73 1.58 -10.97
N VAL A 152 16.50 0.28 -11.10
CA VAL A 152 17.59 -0.70 -11.29
C VAL A 152 18.31 -0.46 -12.62
N VAL A 153 17.56 -0.26 -13.70
CA VAL A 153 18.11 -0.01 -15.05
C VAL A 153 18.95 1.27 -15.08
N SER A 154 18.43 2.35 -14.50
CA SER A 154 19.17 3.63 -14.45
C SER A 154 20.40 3.55 -13.54
N LEU A 155 20.32 2.88 -12.39
CA LEU A 155 21.47 2.67 -11.51
C LEU A 155 22.55 1.83 -12.17
N PHE A 156 22.17 0.83 -12.96
CA PHE A 156 23.12 0.08 -13.77
C PHE A 156 23.85 1.00 -14.74
N GLY A 157 23.12 1.84 -15.49
CA GLY A 157 23.72 2.82 -16.40
C GLY A 157 24.62 3.84 -15.68
N VAL A 158 24.21 4.34 -14.51
CA VAL A 158 25.07 5.19 -13.67
C VAL A 158 26.32 4.43 -13.23
N GLY A 159 26.21 3.16 -12.87
CA GLY A 159 27.35 2.32 -12.50
C GLY A 159 28.37 2.17 -13.62
N VAL A 160 27.91 2.00 -14.86
CA VAL A 160 28.76 1.91 -16.06
C VAL A 160 29.42 3.25 -16.38
N TYR A 161 28.63 4.32 -16.53
CA TYR A 161 29.13 5.59 -17.08
C TYR A 161 29.67 6.57 -16.03
N PHE A 162 29.14 6.51 -14.80
CA PHE A 162 29.46 7.44 -13.70
C PHE A 162 29.61 6.71 -12.36
N PRO A 163 30.55 5.75 -12.23
CA PRO A 163 30.66 4.87 -11.06
C PRO A 163 30.83 5.64 -9.74
N LYS A 164 31.49 6.80 -9.76
CA LYS A 164 31.65 7.68 -8.58
C LYS A 164 30.32 8.25 -8.06
N ALA A 165 29.32 8.39 -8.93
CA ALA A 165 28.00 8.90 -8.56
C ALA A 165 27.02 7.78 -8.13
N PHE A 166 27.39 6.50 -8.31
CA PHE A 166 26.49 5.37 -8.06
C PHE A 166 25.91 5.40 -6.64
N LEU A 167 26.74 5.58 -5.62
CA LEU A 167 26.30 5.54 -4.23
C LEU A 167 25.33 6.69 -3.89
N PHE A 168 25.65 7.90 -4.36
CA PHE A 168 24.79 9.08 -4.20
C PHE A 168 23.46 8.92 -4.93
N MET A 169 23.50 8.44 -6.17
CA MET A 169 22.28 8.16 -6.94
C MET A 169 21.43 7.08 -6.26
N HIS A 170 22.07 6.04 -5.71
CA HIS A 170 21.41 4.90 -5.10
C HIS A 170 20.72 5.23 -3.78
N LEU A 171 21.43 5.94 -2.89
CA LEU A 171 20.98 6.18 -1.51
C LEU A 171 20.16 7.47 -1.36
N ASP A 172 20.51 8.52 -2.09
CA ASP A 172 19.91 9.84 -1.88
C ASP A 172 18.85 10.13 -2.95
N VAL A 173 19.25 10.11 -4.22
CA VAL A 173 18.40 10.54 -5.33
C VAL A 173 17.25 9.56 -5.54
N TRP A 174 17.56 8.28 -5.74
CA TRP A 174 16.52 7.28 -5.97
C TRP A 174 15.61 7.07 -4.78
N GLN A 175 16.13 7.18 -3.56
CA GLN A 175 15.31 7.09 -2.35
C GLN A 175 14.32 8.26 -2.26
N ALA A 176 14.79 9.49 -2.48
CA ALA A 176 13.91 10.67 -2.48
C ALA A 176 12.84 10.58 -3.58
N LEU A 177 13.23 10.17 -4.80
CA LEU A 177 12.28 9.98 -5.91
C LEU A 177 11.24 8.91 -5.58
N PHE A 178 11.64 7.78 -4.99
CA PHE A 178 10.69 6.71 -4.67
C PHE A 178 9.65 7.15 -3.64
N ILE A 179 10.09 7.84 -2.59
CA ILE A 179 9.19 8.40 -1.57
C ILE A 179 8.25 9.43 -2.22
N PHE A 180 8.79 10.32 -3.05
CA PHE A 180 8.00 11.31 -3.77
C PHE A 180 6.90 10.66 -4.62
N PHE A 181 7.25 9.66 -5.44
CA PHE A 181 6.26 8.96 -6.27
C PHE A 181 5.25 8.15 -5.45
N ALA A 182 5.68 7.50 -4.37
CA ALA A 182 4.76 6.79 -3.48
C ALA A 182 3.72 7.74 -2.87
N VAL A 183 4.16 8.92 -2.37
CA VAL A 183 3.27 9.96 -1.85
C VAL A 183 2.37 10.52 -2.96
N LEU A 184 2.93 10.79 -4.15
CA LEU A 184 2.18 11.31 -5.29
C LEU A 184 1.06 10.34 -5.70
N PHE A 185 1.37 9.06 -5.90
CA PHE A 185 0.37 8.05 -6.25
C PHE A 185 -0.68 7.88 -5.15
N TRP A 186 -0.28 8.00 -3.89
CA TRP A 186 -1.22 7.97 -2.77
C TRP A 186 -2.16 9.17 -2.81
N ILE A 187 -1.66 10.39 -3.04
CA ILE A 187 -2.48 11.60 -3.20
C ILE A 187 -3.43 11.48 -4.39
N VAL A 188 -2.95 10.98 -5.54
CA VAL A 188 -3.78 10.78 -6.73
C VAL A 188 -4.93 9.81 -6.43
N TRP A 189 -4.62 8.67 -5.82
CA TRP A 189 -5.65 7.72 -5.40
C TRP A 189 -6.61 8.32 -4.36
N LEU A 190 -6.10 9.08 -3.38
CA LEU A 190 -6.91 9.75 -2.36
C LEU A 190 -7.93 10.70 -2.98
N ARG A 191 -7.51 11.52 -3.96
CA ARG A 191 -8.41 12.45 -4.66
C ARG A 191 -9.54 11.70 -5.36
N TRP A 192 -9.21 10.63 -6.07
CA TRP A 192 -10.20 9.77 -6.73
C TRP A 192 -11.13 9.07 -5.72
N ALA A 193 -10.58 8.55 -4.62
CA ALA A 193 -11.35 7.84 -3.60
C ALA A 193 -12.29 8.78 -2.82
N ALA A 194 -11.87 10.03 -2.58
CA ALA A 194 -12.63 11.04 -1.85
C ALA A 194 -13.78 11.64 -2.67
N GLN A 195 -13.54 11.98 -3.94
CA GLN A 195 -14.58 12.51 -4.84
C GLN A 195 -15.80 11.58 -4.91
N ASN A 196 -15.54 10.27 -4.98
CA ASN A 196 -16.61 9.27 -5.06
C ASN A 196 -17.34 9.02 -3.73
N GLN A 197 -16.82 9.46 -2.57
CA GLN A 197 -17.52 9.31 -1.28
C GLN A 197 -18.65 10.32 -1.13
N ILE A 198 -18.44 11.54 -1.62
CA ILE A 198 -19.43 12.62 -1.59
C ILE A 198 -20.66 12.24 -2.41
N SER A 199 -20.47 11.65 -3.59
CA SER A 199 -21.56 11.24 -4.49
C SER A 199 -22.45 10.14 -3.88
N THR A 200 -21.88 9.22 -3.09
CA THR A 200 -22.66 8.10 -2.51
C THR A 200 -23.51 8.53 -1.31
N GLN A 201 -23.12 9.59 -0.59
CA GLN A 201 -23.93 10.11 0.52
C GLN A 201 -25.16 10.90 0.04
N HIS A 202 -25.09 11.57 -1.12
CA HIS A 202 -26.22 12.31 -1.68
C HIS A 202 -27.33 11.45 -2.29
N VAL A 203 -27.04 10.20 -2.67
CA VAL A 203 -28.04 9.29 -3.29
C VAL A 203 -28.81 8.49 -2.22
N SER A 204 -28.37 8.52 -0.96
CA SER A 204 -28.97 7.76 0.15
C SER A 204 -29.68 8.63 1.21
N SER A 205 -29.89 9.92 0.91
CA SER A 205 -30.62 10.90 1.74
C SER A 205 -31.98 11.24 1.15
#